data_AF-A0A842R6L6-F1
#
_entry.id   AF-A0A842R6L6-F1
#
_cell.length_a   1.000
_cell.length_b   1.000
_cell.length_c   1.000
_cell.angle_alpha   90.00
_cell.angle_beta   90.00
_cell.angle_gamma   90.00
#
_symmetry.space_group_name_H-M   'P 1'
#
loop_
_entity.id
_entity.type
_entity.pdbx_description
1 polymer ?
#
loop_
_entity_poly.entity_id
_entity_poly.type
_entity_poly.pdbx_seq_one_letter_code
_entity_poly.pdbx_strand_id
1 'polypeptide(L)'
;MSRSNEVGEKRKQRLIRNPSFLIETIYLIIITIITLLVAFDYIDTGSFLGPLRVSHWFGIIGAAYMVFYTPFFYIFKRKSPNYYKLLMHFHVFGFTTAYLCISIHFAGQIGRPLQFYPDLGGGLALYIITSLLVATGYLHRYHPIKIMKGKGKYVPSHVNRVLHVSLLSGLFIILFIHALINSLP
;
A
#
# COMPACT_ATOMS: atom_id res chain seq x y z
N MET A 1 -9.48 -11.49 38.18
CA MET A 1 -9.06 -11.02 36.84
C MET A 1 -8.44 -9.63 36.98
N SER A 2 -7.19 -9.39 36.55
CA SER A 2 -6.51 -8.11 36.83
C SER A 2 -7.06 -6.98 35.93
N ARG A 3 -7.10 -5.75 36.47
CA ARG A 3 -7.58 -4.54 35.76
C ARG A 3 -6.87 -4.29 34.42
N SER A 4 -5.64 -4.78 34.25
CA SER A 4 -4.91 -4.70 32.98
C SER A 4 -5.46 -5.61 31.89
N ASN A 5 -5.99 -6.79 32.26
CA ASN A 5 -6.52 -7.75 31.30
C ASN A 5 -7.87 -7.27 30.76
N GLU A 6 -8.70 -6.65 31.62
CA GLU A 6 -9.97 -6.06 31.22
C GLU A 6 -9.80 -4.90 30.22
N VAL A 7 -8.78 -4.04 30.44
CA VAL A 7 -8.47 -2.92 29.52
C VAL A 7 -7.96 -3.43 28.16
N GLY A 8 -7.20 -4.53 28.14
CA GLY A 8 -6.74 -5.18 26.91
C GLY A 8 -7.90 -5.73 26.08
N GLU A 9 -8.80 -6.49 26.71
CA GLU A 9 -9.97 -7.06 26.04
C GLU A 9 -10.92 -5.99 25.50
N LYS A 10 -11.19 -4.93 26.26
CA LYS A 10 -12.00 -3.79 25.79
C LYS A 10 -11.41 -3.12 24.54
N ARG A 11 -10.07 -3.00 24.46
CA ARG A 11 -9.39 -2.44 23.27
C ARG A 11 -9.47 -3.38 22.07
N LYS A 12 -9.29 -4.68 22.28
CA LYS A 12 -9.41 -5.72 21.25
C LYS A 12 -10.82 -5.75 20.66
N GLN A 13 -11.84 -5.75 21.51
CA GLN A 13 -13.24 -5.68 21.07
C GLN A 13 -13.52 -4.39 20.30
N ARG A 14 -13.00 -3.23 20.74
CA ARG A 14 -13.17 -1.97 20.01
C ARG A 14 -12.52 -1.99 18.63
N LEU A 15 -11.36 -2.65 18.47
CA LEU A 15 -10.70 -2.79 17.17
C LEU A 15 -11.50 -3.68 16.22
N ILE A 16 -11.93 -4.86 16.69
CA ILE A 16 -12.69 -5.81 15.87
C ILE A 16 -14.04 -5.22 15.46
N ARG A 17 -14.63 -4.35 16.29
CA ARG A 17 -15.88 -3.64 15.96
C ARG A 17 -15.66 -2.35 15.14
N ASN A 18 -14.42 -1.99 14.80
CA ASN A 18 -14.15 -0.83 13.97
C ASN A 18 -14.37 -1.19 12.48
N PRO A 19 -15.40 -0.64 11.82
CA PRO A 19 -15.73 -1.02 10.45
C PRO A 19 -14.62 -0.65 9.46
N SER A 20 -13.92 0.48 9.67
CA SER A 20 -12.81 0.86 8.79
C SER A 20 -11.64 -0.12 8.87
N PHE A 21 -11.35 -0.66 10.07
CA PHE A 21 -10.34 -1.69 10.24
C PHE A 21 -10.72 -2.98 9.51
N LEU A 22 -11.95 -3.44 9.68
CA LEU A 22 -12.44 -4.66 9.02
C LEU A 22 -12.46 -4.52 7.50
N ILE A 23 -13.02 -3.43 6.98
CA ILE A 23 -13.07 -3.15 5.53
C ILE A 23 -11.67 -3.14 4.94
N GLU A 24 -10.73 -2.44 5.58
CA GLU A 24 -9.34 -2.39 5.10
C GLU A 24 -8.66 -3.76 5.15
N THR A 25 -8.88 -4.52 6.22
CA THR A 25 -8.33 -5.89 6.35
C THR A 25 -8.85 -6.79 5.23
N ILE A 26 -10.16 -6.79 5.02
CA ILE A 26 -10.82 -7.57 3.98
C ILE A 26 -10.32 -7.13 2.60
N TYR A 27 -10.16 -5.83 2.39
CA TYR A 27 -9.65 -5.32 1.12
C TYR A 27 -8.22 -5.78 0.85
N LEU A 28 -7.32 -5.75 1.84
CA LEU A 28 -5.96 -6.29 1.71
C LEU A 28 -5.94 -7.80 1.41
N ILE A 29 -6.87 -8.57 1.99
CA ILE A 29 -7.04 -10.00 1.68
C ILE A 29 -7.48 -10.17 0.22
N ILE A 30 -8.47 -9.39 -0.24
CA ILE A 30 -8.92 -9.41 -1.63
C ILE A 30 -7.77 -9.05 -2.58
N ILE A 31 -6.98 -8.02 -2.26
CA ILE A 31 -5.79 -7.64 -3.04
C ILE A 31 -4.83 -8.82 -3.15
N THR A 32 -4.55 -9.50 -2.03
CA THR A 32 -3.68 -10.67 -2.00
C THR A 32 -4.22 -11.78 -2.90
N ILE A 33 -5.50 -12.11 -2.80
CA ILE A 33 -6.15 -13.14 -3.63
C ILE A 33 -6.05 -12.77 -5.11
N ILE A 34 -6.43 -11.55 -5.50
CA ILE A 34 -6.35 -11.08 -6.89
C ILE A 34 -4.92 -11.17 -7.41
N THR A 35 -3.94 -10.74 -6.61
CA THR A 35 -2.52 -10.78 -6.98
C THR A 35 -2.06 -12.22 -7.24
N LEU A 36 -2.47 -13.17 -6.40
CA LEU A 36 -2.17 -14.59 -6.62
C LEU A 36 -2.86 -15.13 -7.87
N LEU A 37 -4.13 -14.79 -8.10
CA LEU A 37 -4.86 -15.21 -9.30
C LEU A 37 -4.20 -14.70 -10.59
N VAL A 38 -3.70 -13.46 -10.59
CA VAL A 38 -2.92 -12.92 -11.72
C VAL A 38 -1.56 -13.62 -11.84
N ALA A 39 -0.85 -13.85 -10.73
CA ALA A 39 0.47 -14.48 -10.75
C ALA A 39 0.45 -15.93 -11.24
N PHE A 40 -0.64 -16.66 -10.99
CA PHE A 40 -0.88 -18.01 -11.47
C PHE A 40 -1.68 -18.09 -12.78
N ASP A 41 -1.83 -16.96 -13.48
CA ASP A 41 -2.47 -16.87 -14.80
C ASP A 41 -3.95 -17.31 -14.83
N TYR A 42 -4.64 -17.27 -13.68
CA TYR A 42 -6.11 -17.41 -13.62
C TYR A 42 -6.84 -16.13 -14.06
N ILE A 43 -6.15 -14.99 -14.04
CA ILE A 43 -6.64 -13.71 -14.55
C ILE A 43 -5.62 -13.19 -15.57
N ASP A 44 -5.98 -13.23 -16.84
CA ASP A 44 -5.14 -12.69 -17.91
C ASP A 44 -5.08 -11.16 -17.87
N THR A 45 -3.86 -10.63 -17.69
CA THR A 45 -3.55 -9.19 -17.75
C THR A 45 -2.53 -8.86 -18.85
N GLY A 46 -2.28 -9.83 -19.73
CA GLY A 46 -1.38 -9.79 -20.86
C GLY A 46 -1.99 -9.13 -22.10
N SER A 47 -3.32 -8.99 -22.16
CA SER A 47 -4.01 -8.29 -23.23
C SER A 47 -3.50 -6.84 -23.39
N PHE A 48 -3.49 -6.37 -24.64
CA PHE A 48 -3.04 -5.02 -24.97
C PHE A 48 -4.22 -4.04 -24.97
N LEU A 49 -3.98 -2.88 -24.38
CA LEU A 49 -4.86 -1.72 -24.45
C LEU A 49 -4.03 -0.56 -25.01
N GLY A 50 -4.16 -0.29 -26.31
CA GLY A 50 -3.24 0.61 -27.01
C GLY A 50 -1.80 0.03 -27.06
N PRO A 51 -0.75 0.83 -26.81
CA PRO A 51 0.64 0.36 -26.94
C PRO A 51 1.13 -0.49 -25.76
N LEU A 52 0.35 -0.61 -24.68
CA LEU A 52 0.78 -1.22 -23.43
C LEU A 52 -0.15 -2.37 -23.04
N ARG A 53 0.40 -3.36 -22.32
CA ARG A 53 -0.42 -4.41 -21.68
C ARG A 53 -1.29 -3.80 -20.59
N VAL A 54 -2.47 -4.38 -20.34
CA VAL A 54 -3.39 -3.96 -19.28
C VAL A 54 -2.69 -3.92 -17.91
N SER A 55 -1.86 -4.92 -17.59
CA SER A 55 -1.01 -4.92 -16.39
C SER A 55 -0.13 -3.66 -16.26
N HIS A 56 0.34 -3.09 -17.36
CA HIS A 56 1.17 -1.88 -17.33
C HIS A 56 0.35 -0.61 -17.05
N TRP A 57 -0.87 -0.53 -17.57
CA TRP A 57 -1.81 0.55 -17.23
C TRP A 57 -2.12 0.60 -15.74
N PHE A 58 -2.28 -0.55 -15.09
CA PHE A 58 -2.45 -0.59 -13.64
C PHE A 58 -1.24 0.00 -12.90
N GLY A 59 -0.02 -0.31 -13.34
CA GLY A 59 1.20 0.29 -12.80
C GLY A 59 1.20 1.82 -12.91
N ILE A 60 0.86 2.35 -14.10
CA ILE A 60 0.76 3.80 -14.36
C ILE A 60 -0.30 4.46 -13.47
N ILE A 61 -1.51 3.91 -13.40
CA ILE A 61 -2.61 4.47 -12.61
C ILE A 61 -2.24 4.52 -11.12
N GLY A 62 -1.69 3.42 -10.59
CA GLY A 62 -1.25 3.37 -9.20
C GLY A 62 -0.12 4.36 -8.90
N ALA A 63 0.91 4.41 -9.75
CA ALA A 63 2.02 5.35 -9.62
C ALA A 63 1.56 6.81 -9.70
N ALA A 64 0.72 7.14 -10.68
CA ALA A 64 0.17 8.49 -10.85
C ALA A 64 -0.61 8.93 -9.61
N TYR A 65 -1.48 8.07 -9.07
CA TYR A 65 -2.19 8.38 -7.83
C TYR A 65 -1.24 8.72 -6.69
N MET A 66 -0.20 7.90 -6.45
CA MET A 66 0.76 8.15 -5.37
C MET A 66 1.54 9.46 -5.58
N VAL A 67 2.00 9.72 -6.81
CA VAL A 67 2.79 10.92 -7.15
C VAL A 67 1.98 12.19 -6.98
N PHE A 68 0.71 12.22 -7.43
CA PHE A 68 -0.11 13.43 -7.35
C PHE A 68 -0.79 13.60 -5.99
N TYR A 69 -1.32 12.51 -5.42
CA TYR A 69 -2.10 12.61 -4.19
C TYR A 69 -1.21 12.86 -2.96
N THR A 70 0.04 12.39 -2.94
CA THR A 70 0.96 12.66 -1.82
C THR A 70 1.18 14.15 -1.55
N PRO A 71 1.67 14.96 -2.50
CA PRO A 71 1.88 16.39 -2.28
C PRO A 71 0.56 17.11 -2.02
N PHE A 72 -0.52 16.72 -2.72
CA PHE A 72 -1.86 17.22 -2.47
C PHE A 72 -2.26 17.03 -1.00
N PHE A 73 -2.18 15.80 -0.49
CA PHE A 73 -2.49 15.48 0.90
C PHE A 73 -1.61 16.27 1.87
N TYR A 74 -0.31 16.40 1.60
CA TYR A 74 0.61 17.14 2.45
C TYR A 74 0.27 18.63 2.56
N ILE A 75 -0.13 19.26 1.46
CA ILE A 75 -0.51 20.68 1.41
C ILE A 75 -1.88 20.89 2.07
N PHE A 76 -2.89 20.13 1.66
CA PHE A 76 -4.28 20.36 2.09
C PHE A 76 -4.53 19.97 3.55
N LYS A 77 -3.81 18.97 4.09
CA LYS A 77 -3.94 18.64 5.52
C LYS A 77 -3.55 19.79 6.46
N ARG A 78 -2.70 20.72 5.99
CA ARG A 78 -2.27 21.90 6.75
C ARG A 78 -3.17 23.10 6.53
N LYS A 79 -3.60 23.33 5.28
CA LYS A 79 -4.40 24.50 4.90
C LYS A 79 -5.87 24.37 5.28
N SER A 80 -6.42 23.16 5.35
CA SER A 80 -7.86 22.98 5.52
C SER A 80 -8.17 21.80 6.46
N PRO A 81 -8.01 21.99 7.79
CA PRO A 81 -8.21 20.92 8.78
C PRO A 81 -9.64 20.37 8.79
N ASN A 82 -10.62 21.18 8.37
CA ASN A 82 -12.03 20.76 8.25
C ASN A 82 -12.22 19.56 7.31
N TYR A 83 -11.35 19.41 6.29
CA TYR A 83 -11.39 18.29 5.35
C TYR A 83 -10.46 17.14 5.72
N TYR A 84 -9.77 17.19 6.88
CA TYR A 84 -8.79 16.18 7.24
C TYR A 84 -9.37 14.75 7.26
N LYS A 85 -10.60 14.57 7.74
CA LYS A 85 -11.27 13.26 7.75
C LYS A 85 -11.49 12.73 6.32
N LEU A 86 -11.91 13.60 5.41
CA LEU A 86 -12.12 13.26 4.00
C LEU A 86 -10.79 12.95 3.31
N LEU A 87 -9.79 13.80 3.48
CA LEU A 87 -8.43 13.60 2.98
C LEU A 87 -7.82 12.30 3.48
N MET A 88 -8.08 11.92 4.74
CA MET A 88 -7.61 10.67 5.31
C MET A 88 -8.34 9.46 4.72
N HIS A 89 -9.63 9.59 4.41
CA HIS A 89 -10.39 8.54 3.74
C HIS A 89 -9.82 8.26 2.35
N PHE A 90 -9.66 9.31 1.53
CA PHE A 90 -9.02 9.20 0.23
C PHE A 90 -7.58 8.71 0.33
N HIS A 91 -6.80 9.18 1.31
CA HIS A 91 -5.44 8.71 1.52
C HIS A 91 -5.40 7.20 1.73
N VAL A 92 -6.15 6.66 2.68
CA VAL A 92 -6.06 5.21 2.92
C VAL A 92 -6.68 4.41 1.79
N PHE A 93 -7.91 4.73 1.40
CA PHE A 93 -8.59 3.97 0.34
C PHE A 93 -7.81 4.04 -0.97
N GLY A 94 -7.42 5.23 -1.39
CA GLY A 94 -6.73 5.44 -2.66
C GLY A 94 -5.32 4.86 -2.69
N PHE A 95 -4.55 4.91 -1.59
CA PHE A 95 -3.24 4.24 -1.55
C PHE A 95 -3.38 2.71 -1.54
N THR A 96 -4.40 2.17 -0.89
CA THR A 96 -4.66 0.72 -0.92
C THR A 96 -5.15 0.27 -2.30
N THR A 97 -5.96 1.09 -2.99
CA THR A 97 -6.31 0.86 -4.40
C THR A 97 -5.10 1.01 -5.33
N ALA A 98 -4.25 2.00 -5.12
CA ALA A 98 -3.00 2.13 -5.88
C ALA A 98 -2.11 0.90 -5.68
N TYR A 99 -2.04 0.39 -4.45
CA TYR A 99 -1.34 -0.86 -4.15
C TYR A 99 -1.94 -2.06 -4.87
N LEU A 100 -3.27 -2.19 -4.95
CA LEU A 100 -3.91 -3.22 -5.79
C LEU A 100 -3.41 -3.15 -7.23
N CYS A 101 -3.43 -1.96 -7.84
CA CYS A 101 -3.00 -1.78 -9.21
C CYS A 101 -1.52 -2.15 -9.40
N ILE A 102 -0.66 -1.73 -8.48
CA ILE A 102 0.77 -2.05 -8.51
C ILE A 102 1.01 -3.56 -8.30
N SER A 103 0.24 -4.22 -7.44
CA SER A 103 0.32 -5.67 -7.24
C SER A 103 -0.13 -6.45 -8.47
N ILE A 104 -1.21 -6.03 -9.15
CA ILE A 104 -1.63 -6.62 -10.43
C ILE A 104 -0.53 -6.43 -11.47
N HIS A 105 0.03 -5.22 -11.58
CA HIS A 105 1.13 -4.94 -12.48
C HIS A 105 2.31 -5.87 -12.23
N PHE A 106 2.77 -5.95 -10.98
CA PHE A 106 3.91 -6.79 -10.59
C PHE A 106 3.64 -8.28 -10.83
N ALA A 107 2.46 -8.77 -10.45
CA ALA A 107 2.05 -10.15 -10.71
C ALA A 107 2.06 -10.49 -12.21
N GLY A 108 1.53 -9.61 -13.05
CA GLY A 108 1.55 -9.77 -14.51
C GLY A 108 2.95 -9.66 -15.13
N GLN A 109 3.93 -9.05 -14.44
CA GLN A 109 5.34 -9.05 -14.86
C GLN A 109 6.03 -10.37 -14.52
N ILE A 110 5.87 -10.87 -13.29
CA ILE A 110 6.52 -12.12 -12.85
C ILE A 110 5.89 -13.38 -13.45
N GLY A 111 4.62 -13.31 -13.86
CA GLY A 111 3.92 -14.41 -14.55
C GLY A 111 4.31 -14.55 -16.03
N ARG A 112 5.21 -13.72 -16.55
CA ARG A 112 5.62 -13.81 -17.96
C ARG A 112 6.44 -15.08 -18.22
N PRO A 113 6.34 -15.67 -19.44
CA PRO A 113 7.22 -16.76 -19.85
C PRO A 113 8.69 -16.37 -19.73
N LEU A 114 9.57 -17.36 -19.48
CA LEU A 114 11.01 -17.15 -19.30
C LEU A 114 11.66 -16.39 -20.46
N GLN A 115 11.15 -16.55 -21.68
CA GLN A 115 11.66 -15.87 -22.88
C GLN A 115 11.37 -14.36 -22.89
N PHE A 116 10.42 -13.90 -22.08
CA PHE A 116 9.98 -12.50 -21.97
C PHE A 116 10.04 -12.01 -20.51
N TYR A 117 10.85 -12.66 -19.67
CA TYR A 117 10.96 -12.32 -18.27
C TYR A 117 11.59 -10.93 -18.12
N PRO A 118 10.99 -10.02 -17.34
CA PRO A 118 11.48 -8.66 -17.23
C PRO A 118 12.71 -8.60 -16.32
N ASP A 119 13.57 -7.60 -16.53
CA ASP A 119 14.51 -7.20 -15.51
C ASP A 119 13.74 -6.60 -14.33
N LEU A 120 13.74 -7.31 -13.20
CA LEU A 120 12.96 -6.94 -12.03
C LEU A 120 13.53 -5.71 -11.31
N GLY A 121 14.82 -5.38 -11.46
CA GLY A 121 15.58 -4.48 -10.58
C GLY A 121 14.77 -3.37 -9.91
N GLY A 122 14.51 -2.28 -10.63
CA GLY A 122 13.76 -1.12 -10.10
C GLY A 122 12.27 -1.42 -9.81
N GLY A 123 11.65 -2.30 -10.58
CA GLY A 123 10.23 -2.64 -10.41
C GLY A 123 9.95 -3.41 -9.10
N LEU A 124 10.82 -4.36 -8.75
CA LEU A 124 10.77 -5.10 -7.49
C LEU A 124 11.03 -4.18 -6.29
N ALA A 125 12.01 -3.27 -6.40
CA ALA A 125 12.28 -2.28 -5.35
C ALA A 125 11.04 -1.39 -5.10
N LEU A 126 10.37 -0.93 -6.16
CA LEU A 126 9.12 -0.17 -6.08
C LEU A 126 7.98 -0.98 -5.47
N TYR A 127 7.86 -2.25 -5.81
CA TYR A 127 6.85 -3.13 -5.22
C TYR A 127 7.08 -3.28 -3.71
N ILE A 128 8.30 -3.63 -3.29
CA ILE A 128 8.67 -3.80 -1.88
C ILE A 128 8.39 -2.52 -1.08
N ILE A 129 8.84 -1.36 -1.56
CA ILE A 129 8.67 -0.11 -0.80
C ILE A 129 7.19 0.29 -0.70
N THR A 130 6.38 0.02 -1.74
CA THR A 130 4.94 0.27 -1.71
C THR A 130 4.23 -0.69 -0.74
N SER A 131 4.58 -1.99 -0.74
CA SER A 131 4.09 -2.95 0.25
C SER A 131 4.41 -2.51 1.68
N LEU A 132 5.64 -2.03 1.92
CA LEU A 132 6.06 -1.51 3.22
C LEU A 132 5.31 -0.23 3.60
N LEU A 133 5.02 0.67 2.66
CA LEU A 133 4.21 1.87 2.90
C LEU A 133 2.79 1.52 3.34
N VAL A 134 2.13 0.60 2.63
CA VAL A 134 0.78 0.13 3.01
C VAL A 134 0.80 -0.56 4.36
N ALA A 135 1.77 -1.45 4.60
CA ALA A 135 1.91 -2.14 5.88
C ALA A 135 2.14 -1.16 7.04
N THR A 136 3.10 -0.23 6.90
CA THR A 136 3.39 0.77 7.94
C THR A 136 2.23 1.73 8.14
N GLY A 137 1.52 2.15 7.09
CA GLY A 137 0.33 2.99 7.15
C GLY A 137 -0.83 2.31 7.88
N TYR A 138 -1.08 1.05 7.56
CA TYR A 138 -2.08 0.21 8.22
C TYR A 138 -1.77 0.05 9.73
N LEU A 139 -0.52 -0.26 10.06
CA LEU A 139 -0.06 -0.39 11.45
C LEU A 139 -0.12 0.94 12.21
N HIS A 140 0.15 2.06 11.53
CA HIS A 140 0.05 3.39 12.12
C HIS A 140 -1.39 3.77 12.44
N ARG A 141 -2.33 3.45 11.54
CA ARG A 141 -3.73 3.86 11.68
C ARG A 141 -4.48 3.04 12.73
N TYR A 142 -4.31 1.72 12.72
CA TYR A 142 -5.16 0.82 13.52
C TYR A 142 -4.45 0.25 14.75
N HIS A 143 -3.12 0.30 14.80
CA HIS A 143 -2.31 -0.26 15.89
C HIS A 143 -2.69 -1.69 16.32
N PRO A 144 -3.00 -2.62 15.39
CA PRO A 144 -3.58 -3.92 15.73
C PRO A 144 -2.65 -4.73 16.63
N ILE A 145 -1.33 -4.64 16.40
CA ILE A 145 -0.34 -5.40 17.14
C ILE A 145 -0.24 -4.94 18.61
N LYS A 146 -0.32 -3.63 18.86
CA LYS A 146 -0.35 -3.06 20.23
C LYS A 146 -1.57 -3.53 21.01
N ILE A 147 -2.68 -3.73 20.31
CA ILE A 147 -3.95 -4.16 20.89
C ILE A 147 -3.94 -5.67 21.16
N MET A 148 -3.33 -6.47 20.28
CA MET A 148 -3.29 -7.93 20.39
C MET A 148 -2.27 -8.46 21.41
N LYS A 149 -1.08 -7.86 21.54
CA LYS A 149 0.00 -8.42 22.39
C LYS A 149 0.07 -7.88 23.82
N GLY A 150 -0.84 -7.00 24.24
CA GLY A 150 -0.79 -6.41 25.59
C GLY A 150 0.49 -5.58 25.83
N LYS A 151 0.85 -5.32 27.10
CA LYS A 151 1.91 -4.39 27.58
C LYS A 151 3.37 -4.70 27.12
N GLY A 152 3.61 -5.36 25.99
CA GLY A 152 4.95 -5.57 25.44
C GLY A 152 5.60 -4.27 24.93
N LYS A 153 6.94 -4.20 25.00
CA LYS A 153 7.78 -3.15 24.39
C LYS A 153 7.59 -3.17 22.88
N TYR A 154 6.64 -2.39 22.38
CA TYR A 154 6.38 -2.24 20.95
C TYR A 154 7.03 -0.99 20.39
N VAL A 155 7.32 -1.04 19.09
CA VAL A 155 7.82 0.09 18.30
C VAL A 155 6.94 1.32 18.58
N PRO A 156 7.50 2.42 19.11
CA PRO A 156 6.73 3.62 19.43
C PRO A 156 5.97 4.12 18.19
N SER A 157 4.77 4.67 18.37
CA SER A 157 3.97 5.25 17.27
C SER A 157 4.76 6.26 16.43
N HIS A 158 5.69 6.98 17.08
CA HIS A 158 6.61 7.91 16.43
C HIS A 158 7.58 7.22 15.47
N VAL A 159 8.15 6.07 15.83
CA VAL A 159 9.09 5.33 14.97
C VAL A 159 8.37 4.82 13.73
N ASN A 160 7.16 4.26 13.86
CA ASN A 160 6.38 3.83 12.69
C ASN A 160 6.01 5.00 11.77
N ARG A 161 5.72 6.18 12.34
CA ARG A 161 5.49 7.39 11.55
C ARG A 161 6.74 7.84 10.81
N VAL A 162 7.90 7.84 11.47
CA VAL A 162 9.19 8.19 10.85
C VAL A 162 9.49 7.21 9.72
N LEU A 163 9.38 5.91 9.97
CA LEU A 163 9.57 4.87 8.95
C LEU A 163 8.63 5.08 7.76
N HIS A 164 7.33 5.29 7.99
CA HIS A 164 6.36 5.53 6.92
C HIS A 164 6.72 6.74 6.05
N VAL A 165 7.13 7.85 6.68
CA VAL A 165 7.57 9.06 5.95
C VAL A 165 8.90 8.85 5.23
N SER A 166 9.86 8.14 5.82
CA SER A 166 11.15 7.82 5.19
C SER A 166 10.98 6.89 3.98
N LEU A 167 10.09 5.89 4.08
CA LEU A 167 9.73 5.01 2.97
C LEU A 167 9.10 5.81 1.82
N LEU A 168 8.30 6.83 2.13
CA LEU A 168 7.70 7.69 1.12
C LEU A 168 8.77 8.47 0.36
N SER A 169 9.75 9.05 1.06
CA SER A 169 10.90 9.71 0.41
C SER A 169 11.68 8.73 -0.48
N GLY A 170 11.93 7.51 0.01
CA GLY A 170 12.56 6.45 -0.78
C GLY A 170 11.76 6.08 -2.03
N LEU A 171 10.42 6.00 -1.93
CA LEU A 171 9.53 5.71 -3.06
C LEU A 171 9.74 6.74 -4.16
N PHE A 172 9.74 8.04 -3.85
CA PHE A 172 9.94 9.08 -4.87
C PHE A 172 11.30 9.00 -5.55
N ILE A 173 12.37 8.71 -4.79
CA ILE A 173 13.72 8.55 -5.36
C ILE A 173 13.76 7.36 -6.31
N ILE A 174 13.32 6.19 -5.86
CA ILE A 174 13.34 4.96 -6.66
C ILE A 174 12.43 5.13 -7.88
N LEU A 175 11.25 5.73 -7.72
CA LEU A 175 10.30 5.95 -8.81
C LEU A 175 10.87 6.89 -9.86
N PHE A 176 11.53 7.97 -9.44
CA PHE A 176 12.18 8.90 -10.36
C PHE A 176 13.31 8.22 -11.16
N ILE A 177 14.18 7.47 -10.47
CA ILE A 177 15.28 6.73 -11.12
C ILE A 177 14.71 5.67 -12.08
N HIS A 178 13.71 4.90 -11.64
CA HIS A 178 13.07 3.87 -12.45
C HIS A 178 12.41 4.47 -13.69
N ALA A 179 11.70 5.59 -13.55
CA ALA A 179 11.09 6.28 -14.68
C ALA A 179 12.14 6.80 -15.67
N LEU A 180 13.26 7.35 -15.18
CA LEU A 180 14.35 7.86 -16.01
C LEU A 180 15.06 6.75 -16.78
N ILE A 181 15.35 5.62 -16.15
CA ILE A 181 15.99 4.48 -16.82
C ILE A 181 15.07 3.90 -17.90
N ASN A 182 13.76 3.81 -17.64
CA ASN A 182 12.80 3.22 -18.58
C ASN A 182 12.28 4.22 -19.64
N SER A 183 12.63 5.50 -19.55
CA SER A 183 12.29 6.51 -20.56
C SER A 183 13.44 6.85 -21.50
N LEU A 184 14.66 6.39 -21.18
CA LEU A 184 15.81 6.49 -22.07
C LEU A 184 15.77 5.37 -23.13
N PRO A 185 16.04 5.68 -24.41
CA PRO A 185 16.01 4.73 -25.51
C PRO A 185 17.14 3.68 -25.43
#